data_AF-A0AAN6XHX7-F1
#
_entry.id   AF-A0AAN6XHX7-F1
#
_cell.length_a   1.000
_cell.length_b   1.000
_cell.length_c   1.000
_cell.angle_alpha   90.00
_cell.angle_beta   90.00
_cell.angle_gamma   90.00
#
_symmetry.space_group_name_H-M   'P 1'
#
loop_
_entity.id
_entity.type
_entity.pdbx_description
1 polymer ?
#
loop_
_entity_poly.entity_id
_entity_poly.type
_entity_poly.pdbx_seq_one_letter_code
_entity_poly.pdbx_strand_id
1 'polypeptide(L)'
;MNGQVPGAQPHLIPPPVPVTTTTSSGNLLQEWPKIGLTLIHEFISPAEEQEMITAFHAISPLNSADAKKRISQHFGHHFDYTTFGIDESKHSPVPSYIMNFLDRLPVDTEGKERGRKPDQFTVQYYPPGAGIPPHVDTHSMFGEALYSLSFGSGVPMIFRMSGENEARKLRLPKRSLQEPVGADGKPVEEKGNKVDGVAVHPAWELMLPARSLLVMRGASRYGYTHGIRPRKTDVVDGTTVRRDGRYSITMRSIRRGKEIGCDCLFPGVCDARVRQEQEARERLRQCERVETQ
;
A
#
# COMPACT_ATOMS: atom_id res chain seq x y z
N MET A 1 6.57 -41.50 -12.34
CA MET A 1 5.65 -40.70 -11.48
C MET A 1 6.50 -39.89 -10.52
N ASN A 2 6.92 -38.67 -10.91
CA ASN A 2 7.63 -37.77 -10.02
C ASN A 2 6.67 -36.65 -9.63
N GLY A 3 6.06 -36.79 -8.45
CA GLY A 3 5.24 -35.76 -7.84
C GLY A 3 6.14 -34.63 -7.32
N GLN A 4 6.21 -33.54 -8.08
CA GLN A 4 6.90 -32.33 -7.68
C GLN A 4 5.91 -31.48 -6.87
N VAL A 5 6.14 -31.38 -5.56
CA VAL A 5 5.35 -30.55 -4.66
C VAL A 5 5.54 -29.07 -5.06
N PRO A 6 4.48 -28.29 -5.31
CA PRO A 6 4.63 -26.90 -5.71
C PRO A 6 5.02 -26.03 -4.49
N GLY A 7 6.24 -25.51 -4.51
CA GLY A 7 6.58 -24.16 -4.04
C GLY A 7 6.39 -23.85 -2.55
N ALA A 8 7.02 -24.58 -1.64
CA ALA A 8 7.30 -24.05 -0.31
C ALA A 8 8.38 -22.95 -0.43
N GLN A 9 8.04 -21.70 -0.08
CA GLN A 9 8.95 -20.56 -0.18
C GLN A 9 9.77 -20.35 1.11
N PRO A 10 11.10 -20.28 1.06
CA PRO A 10 11.98 -20.36 2.23
C PRO A 10 12.02 -19.14 3.16
N HIS A 11 11.13 -18.14 3.00
CA HIS A 11 11.22 -16.85 3.72
C HIS A 11 9.89 -16.28 4.24
N LEU A 12 8.78 -17.02 4.12
CA LEU A 12 7.53 -16.63 4.77
C LEU A 12 7.55 -17.13 6.21
N ILE A 13 7.55 -16.20 7.16
CA ILE A 13 7.30 -16.53 8.57
C ILE A 13 5.78 -16.49 8.81
N PRO A 14 5.29 -17.21 9.83
CA PRO A 14 3.92 -17.02 10.29
C PRO A 14 3.65 -15.54 10.58
N PRO A 15 2.45 -15.03 10.27
CA PRO A 15 2.08 -13.68 10.69
C PRO A 15 2.21 -13.59 12.21
N PRO A 16 2.60 -12.42 12.76
CA PRO A 16 2.52 -12.22 14.20
C PRO A 16 1.10 -12.55 14.69
N VAL A 17 0.93 -13.07 15.89
CA VAL A 17 -0.40 -13.41 16.41
C VAL A 17 -1.16 -12.11 16.73
N PRO A 18 -2.37 -11.89 16.17
CA PRO A 18 -3.17 -10.73 16.49
C PRO A 18 -3.82 -10.85 17.87
N VAL A 19 -4.08 -9.70 18.50
CA VAL A 19 -5.12 -9.59 19.52
C VAL A 19 -6.47 -9.62 18.80
N THR A 20 -7.35 -10.54 19.17
CA THR A 20 -8.65 -10.72 18.52
C THR A 20 -9.77 -10.31 19.47
N THR A 21 -10.61 -9.39 19.03
CA THR A 21 -11.75 -8.83 19.78
C THR A 21 -12.93 -8.63 18.84
N THR A 22 -13.96 -7.93 19.31
CA THR A 22 -15.16 -7.60 18.54
C THR A 22 -15.39 -6.09 18.61
N THR A 23 -15.75 -5.47 17.48
CA THR A 23 -16.15 -4.05 17.46
C THR A 23 -17.47 -3.84 18.21
N SER A 24 -17.82 -2.58 18.46
CA SER A 24 -19.16 -2.22 19.00
C SER A 24 -20.31 -2.70 18.12
N SER A 25 -20.07 -2.85 16.81
CA SER A 25 -21.05 -3.36 15.84
C SER A 25 -21.10 -4.89 15.76
N GLY A 26 -20.32 -5.62 16.57
CA GLY A 26 -20.31 -7.09 16.56
C GLY A 26 -19.35 -7.73 15.56
N ASN A 27 -18.55 -6.93 14.84
CA ASN A 27 -17.64 -7.44 13.82
C ASN A 27 -16.33 -7.95 14.41
N LEU A 28 -15.75 -9.00 13.82
CA LEU A 28 -14.42 -9.49 14.18
C LEU A 28 -13.36 -8.40 13.96
N LEU A 29 -12.57 -8.14 14.99
CA LEU A 29 -11.47 -7.18 15.02
C LEU A 29 -10.17 -7.91 15.32
N GLN A 30 -9.16 -7.73 14.48
CA GLN A 30 -7.81 -8.27 14.67
C GLN A 30 -6.80 -7.14 14.70
N GLU A 31 -5.97 -7.09 15.74
CA GLU A 31 -5.01 -6.01 15.96
C GLU A 31 -3.61 -6.54 16.17
N TRP A 32 -2.63 -5.82 15.64
CA TRP A 32 -1.21 -6.00 15.88
C TRP A 32 -0.61 -4.71 16.47
N PRO A 33 -0.82 -4.44 17.78
CA PRO A 33 -0.50 -3.15 18.38
C PRO A 33 0.97 -2.76 18.21
N LYS A 34 1.89 -3.73 18.28
CA LYS A 34 3.34 -3.51 18.14
C LYS A 34 3.74 -2.90 16.80
N ILE A 35 2.93 -3.09 15.76
CA ILE A 35 3.21 -2.54 14.43
C ILE A 35 2.14 -1.56 13.96
N GLY A 36 1.11 -1.27 14.74
CA GLY A 36 0.05 -0.34 14.36
C GLY A 36 -0.83 -0.84 13.20
N LEU A 37 -1.10 -2.14 13.14
CA LEU A 37 -1.97 -2.73 12.11
C LEU A 37 -3.29 -3.21 12.72
N THR A 38 -4.40 -2.94 12.04
CA THR A 38 -5.74 -3.39 12.45
C THR A 38 -6.51 -3.91 11.23
N LEU A 39 -7.23 -5.01 11.37
CA LEU A 39 -8.14 -5.56 10.37
C LEU A 39 -9.54 -5.69 10.98
N ILE A 40 -10.51 -5.03 10.37
CA ILE A 40 -11.93 -5.10 10.74
C ILE A 40 -12.66 -5.88 9.66
N HIS A 41 -13.27 -7.01 10.03
CA HIS A 41 -14.05 -7.83 9.11
C HIS A 41 -15.47 -7.26 8.95
N GLU A 42 -16.14 -7.60 7.83
CA GLU A 42 -17.52 -7.17 7.56
C GLU A 42 -17.78 -5.67 7.85
N PHE A 43 -16.80 -4.82 7.53
CA PHE A 43 -16.85 -3.37 7.74
C PHE A 43 -17.94 -2.71 6.89
N ILE A 44 -18.18 -3.24 5.69
CA ILE A 44 -19.32 -2.88 4.84
C ILE A 44 -20.27 -4.07 4.70
N SER A 45 -21.53 -3.77 4.42
CA SER A 45 -22.54 -4.80 4.12
C SER A 45 -22.40 -5.33 2.68
N PRO A 46 -22.98 -6.51 2.37
CA PRO A 46 -23.06 -7.01 0.99
C PRO A 46 -23.77 -6.05 0.01
N ALA A 47 -24.76 -5.29 0.49
CA ALA A 47 -25.46 -4.30 -0.33
C ALA A 47 -24.55 -3.13 -0.72
N GLU A 48 -23.78 -2.61 0.24
CA GLU A 48 -22.76 -1.58 0.00
C GLU A 48 -21.67 -2.08 -0.96
N GLU A 49 -21.19 -3.31 -0.77
CA GLU A 49 -20.23 -3.96 -1.68
C GLU A 49 -20.76 -4.00 -3.13
N GLN A 50 -22.02 -4.41 -3.33
CA GLN A 50 -22.63 -4.46 -4.65
C GLN A 50 -22.84 -3.08 -5.28
N GLU A 51 -23.19 -2.08 -4.49
CA GLU A 51 -23.28 -0.68 -4.93
C GLU A 51 -21.91 -0.18 -5.42
N MET A 52 -20.86 -0.42 -4.64
CA MET A 52 -19.48 0.00 -4.98
C MET A 52 -18.97 -0.66 -6.27
N ILE A 53 -19.22 -1.97 -6.44
CA ILE A 53 -18.81 -2.70 -7.66
C ILE A 53 -19.55 -2.15 -8.88
N THR A 54 -20.86 -1.93 -8.76
CA THR A 54 -21.69 -1.34 -9.83
C THR A 54 -21.19 0.05 -10.21
N ALA A 55 -20.91 0.91 -9.22
CA ALA A 55 -20.42 2.26 -9.44
C ALA A 55 -19.04 2.29 -10.12
N PHE A 56 -18.13 1.37 -9.75
CA PHE A 56 -16.82 1.26 -10.40
C PHE A 56 -16.95 0.98 -11.90
N HIS A 57 -17.77 0.00 -12.26
CA HIS A 57 -17.98 -0.40 -13.66
C HIS A 57 -18.78 0.61 -14.47
N ALA A 58 -19.62 1.43 -13.84
CA ALA A 58 -20.30 2.54 -14.52
C ALA A 58 -19.30 3.60 -15.03
N ILE A 59 -18.20 3.82 -14.31
CA ILE A 59 -17.14 4.77 -14.70
C ILE A 59 -16.14 4.12 -15.66
N SER A 60 -15.78 2.87 -15.43
CA SER A 60 -14.81 2.13 -16.26
C SER A 60 -15.36 0.76 -16.63
N PRO A 61 -16.21 0.67 -17.67
CA PRO A 61 -16.75 -0.61 -18.13
C PRO A 61 -15.61 -1.54 -18.55
N LEU A 62 -15.57 -2.74 -17.96
CA LEU A 62 -14.55 -3.73 -18.31
C LEU A 62 -14.68 -4.15 -19.77
N ASN A 63 -13.60 -4.02 -20.53
CA ASN A 63 -13.46 -4.59 -21.87
C ASN A 63 -12.40 -5.71 -21.89
N SER A 64 -12.25 -6.39 -23.02
CA SER A 64 -11.33 -7.52 -23.18
C SER A 64 -9.85 -7.16 -22.91
N ALA A 65 -9.44 -5.89 -23.07
CA ALA A 65 -8.08 -5.44 -22.78
C ALA A 65 -7.82 -5.30 -21.26
N ASP A 66 -8.87 -5.08 -20.48
CA ASP A 66 -8.81 -4.90 -19.02
C ASP A 66 -8.64 -6.21 -18.25
N ALA A 67 -8.91 -7.35 -18.90
CA ALA A 67 -8.87 -8.67 -18.29
C ALA A 67 -7.50 -9.08 -17.71
N LYS A 68 -6.44 -8.31 -17.96
CA LYS A 68 -5.07 -8.61 -17.54
C LYS A 68 -4.39 -7.53 -16.70
N LYS A 69 -4.97 -6.32 -16.61
CA LYS A 69 -4.31 -5.16 -16.00
C LYS A 69 -5.09 -4.65 -14.81
N ARG A 70 -4.36 -4.20 -13.79
CA ARG A 70 -4.95 -3.46 -12.67
C ARG A 70 -5.48 -2.13 -13.20
N ILE A 71 -6.70 -1.78 -12.80
CA ILE A 71 -7.35 -0.50 -13.14
C ILE A 71 -7.40 0.36 -11.87
N SER A 72 -7.28 1.68 -12.01
CA SER A 72 -7.31 2.61 -10.88
C SER A 72 -8.16 3.84 -11.21
N GLN A 73 -9.03 4.23 -10.28
CA GLN A 73 -9.82 5.45 -10.29
C GLN A 73 -9.44 6.29 -9.07
N HIS A 74 -9.26 7.59 -9.24
CA HIS A 74 -8.85 8.50 -8.16
C HIS A 74 -9.97 9.52 -7.87
N PHE A 75 -10.28 9.71 -6.59
CA PHE A 75 -11.28 10.68 -6.13
C PHE A 75 -10.73 11.54 -4.99
N GLY A 76 -11.39 12.66 -4.74
CA GLY A 76 -10.88 13.69 -3.86
C GLY A 76 -9.69 14.40 -4.50
N HIS A 77 -8.68 14.73 -3.71
CA HIS A 77 -7.46 15.32 -4.24
C HIS A 77 -6.65 14.31 -5.07
N HIS A 78 -6.10 14.75 -6.20
CA HIS A 78 -5.28 13.88 -7.03
C HIS A 78 -3.84 13.85 -6.53
N PHE A 79 -3.28 12.64 -6.40
CA PHE A 79 -1.85 12.43 -6.13
C PHE A 79 -1.12 12.31 -7.47
N ASP A 80 -0.15 13.18 -7.70
CA ASP A 80 0.69 13.10 -8.90
C ASP A 80 1.85 12.13 -8.64
N TYR A 81 1.79 10.96 -9.27
CA TYR A 81 2.80 9.91 -9.17
C TYR A 81 4.16 10.26 -9.82
N THR A 82 4.24 11.36 -10.58
CA THR A 82 5.49 11.86 -11.19
C THR A 82 6.25 12.71 -10.17
N THR A 83 5.56 13.70 -9.61
CA THR A 83 6.14 14.62 -8.63
C THR A 83 6.15 14.03 -7.22
N PHE A 84 5.31 13.02 -6.96
CA PHE A 84 4.96 12.53 -5.63
C PHE A 84 4.40 13.68 -4.75
N GLY A 85 3.68 14.61 -5.39
CA GLY A 85 3.07 15.79 -4.79
C GLY A 85 1.54 15.79 -4.92
N ILE A 86 0.90 16.80 -4.33
CA ILE A 86 -0.54 17.09 -4.52
C ILE A 86 -0.64 18.10 -5.64
N ASP A 87 -1.49 17.80 -6.61
CA ASP A 87 -1.94 18.83 -7.53
C ASP A 87 -3.18 19.51 -6.91
N GLU A 88 -2.99 20.65 -6.24
CA GLU A 88 -4.09 21.40 -5.61
C GLU A 88 -5.14 21.87 -6.62
N SER A 89 -4.80 21.90 -7.92
CA SER A 89 -5.72 22.26 -9.00
C SER A 89 -6.58 21.08 -9.51
N LYS A 90 -6.24 19.84 -9.11
CA LYS A 90 -6.98 18.63 -9.52
C LYS A 90 -7.69 17.98 -8.34
N HIS A 91 -9.00 18.19 -8.28
CA HIS A 91 -9.90 17.56 -7.33
C HIS A 91 -11.06 16.92 -8.09
N SER A 92 -11.37 15.65 -7.82
CA SER A 92 -12.56 14.98 -8.34
C SER A 92 -13.59 14.79 -7.22
N PRO A 93 -14.89 14.97 -7.52
CA PRO A 93 -15.94 14.76 -6.53
C PRO A 93 -15.85 13.36 -5.95
N VAL A 94 -15.99 13.25 -4.62
CA VAL A 94 -16.00 11.96 -3.93
C VAL A 94 -17.39 11.33 -4.09
N PRO A 95 -17.50 10.11 -4.65
CA PRO A 95 -18.78 9.44 -4.79
C PRO A 95 -19.49 9.20 -3.45
N SER A 96 -20.82 9.21 -3.46
CA SER A 96 -21.65 8.99 -2.27
C SER A 96 -21.32 7.67 -1.56
N TYR A 97 -21.10 6.58 -2.32
CA TYR A 97 -20.74 5.29 -1.74
C TYR A 97 -19.46 5.33 -0.89
N ILE A 98 -18.53 6.25 -1.16
CA ILE A 98 -17.35 6.47 -0.32
C ILE A 98 -17.72 7.29 0.90
N MET A 99 -18.43 8.40 0.69
CA MET A 99 -18.82 9.32 1.78
C MET A 99 -19.64 8.62 2.86
N ASN A 100 -20.53 7.70 2.49
CA ASN A 100 -21.47 7.00 3.38
C ASN A 100 -20.80 6.21 4.50
N PHE A 101 -19.52 5.80 4.37
CA PHE A 101 -18.83 5.03 5.39
C PHE A 101 -17.72 5.80 6.12
N LEU A 102 -17.38 7.02 5.71
CA LEU A 102 -16.24 7.76 6.29
C LEU A 102 -16.38 8.01 7.80
N ASP A 103 -17.61 8.18 8.27
CA ASP A 103 -17.90 8.40 9.70
C ASP A 103 -17.70 7.14 10.54
N ARG A 104 -17.64 5.96 9.91
CA ARG A 104 -17.36 4.67 10.58
C ARG A 104 -15.87 4.36 10.70
N LEU A 105 -14.99 5.16 10.07
CA LEU A 105 -13.55 4.91 10.10
C LEU A 105 -12.97 5.15 11.52
N PRO A 106 -12.06 4.28 11.99
CA PRO A 106 -11.37 4.49 13.27
C PRO A 106 -10.30 5.58 13.14
N VAL A 107 -10.73 6.84 13.25
CA VAL A 107 -9.87 8.02 13.24
C VAL A 107 -9.10 8.17 14.55
N ASP A 108 -7.96 8.87 14.50
CA ASP A 108 -7.19 9.15 15.71
C ASP A 108 -7.98 10.01 16.67
N THR A 109 -7.97 9.64 17.95
CA THR A 109 -8.62 10.40 19.02
C THR A 109 -7.68 11.41 19.67
N GLU A 110 -6.38 11.34 19.36
CA GLU A 110 -5.30 12.11 19.97
C GLU A 110 -4.25 12.54 18.92
N GLY A 111 -3.29 13.37 19.34
CA GLY A 111 -2.18 13.80 18.48
C GLY A 111 -2.53 14.90 17.47
N LYS A 112 -1.56 15.19 16.58
CA LYS A 112 -1.64 16.30 15.61
C LYS A 112 -2.71 16.07 14.52
N GLU A 113 -3.08 14.81 14.29
CA GLU A 113 -4.06 14.42 13.26
C GLU A 113 -5.39 13.95 13.89
N ARG A 114 -5.66 14.34 15.15
CA ARG A 114 -6.90 14.02 15.87
C ARG A 114 -8.14 14.34 15.02
N GLY A 115 -9.00 13.33 14.83
CA GLY A 115 -10.25 13.42 14.10
C GLY A 115 -10.10 13.63 12.59
N ARG A 116 -8.86 13.60 12.05
CA ARG A 116 -8.60 13.83 10.63
C ARG A 116 -9.15 12.66 9.81
N LYS A 117 -10.06 12.98 8.89
CA LYS A 117 -10.62 12.04 7.92
C LYS A 117 -9.80 12.04 6.63
N PRO A 118 -9.80 10.92 5.88
CA PRO A 118 -9.18 10.90 4.57
C PRO A 118 -9.92 11.82 3.58
N ASP A 119 -9.16 12.44 2.68
CA ASP A 119 -9.62 13.35 1.63
C ASP A 119 -9.04 12.99 0.25
N GLN A 120 -8.34 11.84 0.19
CA GLN A 120 -7.75 11.25 -1.00
C GLN A 120 -8.15 9.79 -1.08
N PHE A 121 -8.65 9.38 -2.26
CA PHE A 121 -9.21 8.05 -2.47
C PHE A 121 -8.66 7.43 -3.74
N THR A 122 -8.33 6.14 -3.69
CA THR A 122 -7.91 5.38 -4.88
C THR A 122 -8.62 4.04 -4.90
N VAL A 123 -9.57 3.91 -5.83
CA VAL A 123 -10.35 2.69 -6.04
C VAL A 123 -9.66 1.86 -7.12
N GLN A 124 -9.38 0.60 -6.83
CA GLN A 124 -8.58 -0.25 -7.68
C GLN A 124 -9.30 -1.56 -7.95
N TYR A 125 -9.29 -2.00 -9.21
CA TYR A 125 -9.75 -3.34 -9.61
C TYR A 125 -8.55 -4.20 -10.00
N TYR A 126 -8.55 -5.42 -9.48
CA TYR A 126 -7.55 -6.45 -9.71
C TYR A 126 -8.23 -7.66 -10.36
N PRO A 127 -8.07 -7.88 -11.68
CA PRO A 127 -8.49 -9.12 -12.29
C PRO A 127 -7.61 -10.29 -11.81
N PRO A 128 -8.07 -11.55 -11.94
CA PRO A 128 -7.28 -12.72 -11.54
C PRO A 128 -5.89 -12.76 -12.20
N GLY A 129 -4.84 -12.86 -11.37
CA GLY A 129 -3.46 -12.81 -11.82
C GLY A 129 -2.79 -11.44 -11.71
N ALA A 130 -3.56 -10.36 -11.54
CA ALA A 130 -3.01 -9.04 -11.26
C ALA A 130 -2.52 -8.94 -9.80
N GLY A 131 -1.64 -7.98 -9.56
CA GLY A 131 -1.06 -7.70 -8.25
C GLY A 131 -0.59 -6.26 -8.13
N ILE A 132 0.13 -5.97 -7.05
CA ILE A 132 0.85 -4.72 -6.84
C ILE A 132 2.22 -5.06 -6.24
N PRO A 133 3.32 -4.57 -6.85
CA PRO A 133 4.66 -4.78 -6.30
C PRO A 133 4.78 -4.28 -4.85
N PRO A 134 5.67 -4.87 -4.04
CA PRO A 134 5.95 -4.37 -2.70
C PRO A 134 6.39 -2.90 -2.71
N HIS A 135 5.73 -2.05 -1.93
CA HIS A 135 6.04 -0.63 -1.81
C HIS A 135 5.69 -0.10 -0.42
N VAL A 136 6.18 1.10 -0.11
CA VAL A 136 5.77 1.90 1.04
C VAL A 136 5.11 3.17 0.51
N ASP A 137 4.01 3.59 1.12
CA ASP A 137 3.32 4.82 0.74
C ASP A 137 4.12 6.06 1.14
N THR A 138 4.13 7.08 0.27
CA THR A 138 4.80 8.36 0.48
C THR A 138 4.62 8.88 1.91
N HIS A 139 5.72 9.16 2.61
CA HIS A 139 5.70 9.53 4.02
C HIS A 139 5.35 11.00 4.19
N SER A 140 5.85 11.85 3.31
CA SER A 140 5.77 13.31 3.44
C SER A 140 4.38 13.91 3.21
N MET A 141 3.58 13.26 2.35
CA MET A 141 2.34 13.84 1.80
C MET A 141 1.07 13.28 2.44
N PHE A 142 1.14 12.10 3.03
CA PHE A 142 -0.02 11.45 3.64
C PHE A 142 0.09 11.44 5.16
N GLY A 143 -1.06 11.50 5.81
CA GLY A 143 -1.18 11.39 7.25
C GLY A 143 -0.67 10.05 7.82
N GLU A 144 -0.86 9.90 9.12
CA GLU A 144 -0.47 8.70 9.84
C GLU A 144 -1.32 7.49 9.42
N ALA A 145 -2.64 7.68 9.36
CA ALA A 145 -3.58 6.62 9.03
C ALA A 145 -3.64 6.36 7.52
N LEU A 146 -3.42 5.10 7.14
CA LEU A 146 -3.72 4.59 5.81
C LEU A 146 -4.79 3.51 5.93
N TYR A 147 -5.92 3.71 5.24
CA TYR A 147 -7.03 2.77 5.23
C TYR A 147 -7.09 2.04 3.89
N SER A 148 -7.40 0.74 3.91
CA SER A 148 -7.62 -0.06 2.71
C SER A 148 -8.85 -0.95 2.91
N LEU A 149 -9.96 -0.55 2.29
CA LEU A 149 -11.20 -1.33 2.24
C LEU A 149 -11.10 -2.35 1.10
N SER A 150 -11.23 -3.64 1.38
CA SER A 150 -11.22 -4.72 0.40
C SER A 150 -12.64 -5.24 0.15
N PHE A 151 -13.01 -5.49 -1.10
CA PHE A 151 -14.33 -6.00 -1.47
C PHE A 151 -14.28 -6.79 -2.80
N GLY A 152 -15.32 -7.56 -3.11
CA GLY A 152 -15.34 -8.57 -4.16
C GLY A 152 -14.65 -9.86 -3.69
N SER A 153 -13.47 -10.17 -4.24
CA SER A 153 -12.68 -11.34 -3.81
C SER A 153 -11.64 -11.00 -2.75
N GLY A 154 -11.43 -11.91 -1.80
CA GLY A 154 -10.37 -11.81 -0.80
C GLY A 154 -8.97 -12.05 -1.39
N VAL A 155 -7.92 -11.55 -0.75
CA VAL A 155 -6.54 -11.76 -1.20
C VAL A 155 -5.53 -11.74 -0.04
N PRO A 156 -4.47 -12.55 -0.08
CA PRO A 156 -3.33 -12.36 0.80
C PRO A 156 -2.48 -11.17 0.35
N MET A 157 -2.27 -10.23 1.27
CA MET A 157 -1.33 -9.13 1.14
C MET A 157 -0.03 -9.50 1.85
N ILE A 158 1.10 -9.37 1.18
CA ILE A 158 2.42 -9.63 1.78
C ILE A 158 2.93 -8.38 2.47
N PHE A 159 3.41 -8.54 3.70
CA PHE A 159 4.13 -7.52 4.48
C PHE A 159 5.59 -7.95 4.65
N ARG A 160 6.52 -7.02 4.43
CA ARG A 160 7.95 -7.23 4.66
C ARG A 160 8.57 -5.99 5.27
N MET A 161 9.28 -6.16 6.38
CA MET A 161 10.03 -5.06 7.00
C MET A 161 11.04 -4.50 6.00
N SER A 162 11.04 -3.18 5.83
CA SER A 162 11.97 -2.49 4.95
C SER A 162 13.39 -2.60 5.48
N GLY A 163 14.33 -2.84 4.57
CA GLY A 163 15.75 -2.95 4.89
C GLY A 163 16.61 -2.00 4.05
N GLU A 164 17.91 -2.26 4.05
CA GLU A 164 18.92 -1.48 3.32
C GLU A 164 18.62 -1.38 1.83
N ASN A 165 18.06 -2.43 1.22
CA ASN A 165 17.71 -2.43 -0.19
C ASN A 165 16.65 -1.37 -0.54
N GLU A 166 15.59 -1.28 0.25
CA GLU A 166 14.52 -0.30 -0.01
C GLU A 166 14.99 1.11 0.31
N ALA A 167 15.81 1.25 1.35
CA ALA A 167 16.48 2.50 1.67
C ALA A 167 17.42 2.97 0.55
N ARG A 168 18.13 2.04 -0.10
CA ARG A 168 18.99 2.31 -1.26
C ARG A 168 18.16 2.76 -2.45
N LYS A 169 17.08 2.03 -2.80
CA LYS A 169 16.20 2.39 -3.94
C LYS A 169 15.64 3.80 -3.80
N LEU A 170 15.23 4.20 -2.59
CA LEU A 170 14.68 5.54 -2.34
C LEU A 170 15.69 6.67 -2.56
N ARG A 171 17.00 6.38 -2.47
CA ARG A 171 18.08 7.35 -2.69
C ARG A 171 18.53 7.44 -4.15
N LEU A 172 18.09 6.52 -5.01
CA LEU A 172 18.43 6.57 -6.44
C LEU A 172 17.65 7.69 -7.14
N PRO A 173 18.24 8.34 -8.17
CA PRO A 173 17.52 9.32 -8.98
C PRO A 173 16.25 8.70 -9.58
N LYS A 174 15.13 9.43 -9.59
CA LYS A 174 13.82 8.92 -10.07
C LYS A 174 13.87 8.34 -11.50
N ARG A 175 14.78 8.81 -12.36
CA ARG A 175 14.96 8.28 -13.73
C ARG A 175 15.54 6.86 -13.78
N SER A 176 16.10 6.38 -12.67
CA SER A 176 16.71 5.05 -12.52
C SER A 176 15.74 4.01 -11.92
N LEU A 177 14.52 4.43 -11.52
CA LEU A 177 13.49 3.57 -10.92
C LEU A 177 12.46 3.05 -11.95
N GLN A 178 12.61 3.41 -13.22
CA GLN A 178 11.83 2.79 -14.29
C GLN A 178 12.35 1.37 -14.44
N GLU A 179 11.55 0.37 -14.03
CA GLU A 179 11.95 -1.02 -14.20
C GLU A 179 12.34 -1.24 -15.66
N PRO A 180 13.51 -1.85 -15.95
CA PRO A 180 13.86 -2.16 -17.31
C PRO A 180 12.77 -3.08 -17.87
N VAL A 181 12.00 -2.53 -18.81
CA VAL A 181 11.02 -3.31 -19.57
C VAL A 181 11.82 -4.09 -20.58
N GLY A 182 11.82 -5.41 -20.47
CA GLY A 182 12.45 -6.26 -21.47
C GLY A 182 11.76 -6.06 -22.82
N ALA A 183 12.44 -6.40 -23.92
CA ALA A 183 11.89 -6.27 -25.27
C ALA A 183 10.50 -6.94 -25.47
N ASP A 184 10.11 -7.85 -24.56
CA ASP A 184 8.83 -8.56 -24.54
C ASP A 184 7.74 -7.94 -23.65
N GLY A 185 7.94 -6.74 -23.09
CA GLY A 185 6.92 -6.05 -22.28
C GLY A 185 6.64 -6.70 -20.91
N LYS A 186 7.48 -7.64 -20.47
CA LYS A 186 7.45 -8.22 -19.12
C LYS A 186 8.43 -7.47 -18.21
N PRO A 187 8.14 -7.35 -16.89
CA PRO A 187 9.15 -6.97 -15.92
C PRO A 187 10.34 -7.91 -16.09
N VAL A 188 11.53 -7.36 -16.33
CA VAL A 188 12.74 -8.17 -16.28
C VAL A 188 12.88 -8.59 -14.83
N GLU A 189 12.78 -9.90 -14.55
CA GLU A 189 13.32 -10.43 -13.30
C GLU A 189 14.78 -10.01 -13.26
N GLU A 190 15.08 -9.06 -12.38
CA GLU A 190 16.43 -8.57 -12.17
C GLU A 190 17.25 -9.79 -11.73
N LYS A 191 18.03 -10.37 -12.65
CA LYS A 191 19.20 -11.15 -12.31
C LYS A 191 20.21 -10.17 -11.74
N GLY A 192 19.90 -9.67 -10.54
CA GLY A 192 20.80 -8.89 -9.73
C GLY A 192 22.05 -9.73 -9.55
N ASN A 193 23.18 -9.12 -9.86
CA ASN A 193 24.50 -9.63 -9.52
C ASN A 193 24.42 -10.10 -8.06
N LYS A 194 24.67 -11.39 -7.80
CA LYS A 194 24.66 -11.95 -6.46
C LYS A 194 25.74 -11.21 -5.65
N VAL A 195 25.33 -10.19 -4.91
CA VAL A 195 26.07 -9.76 -3.74
C VAL A 195 25.62 -10.73 -2.66
N ASP A 196 26.46 -11.74 -2.41
CA ASP A 196 26.25 -12.71 -1.34
C ASP A 196 25.97 -11.97 -0.03
N GLY A 197 24.84 -12.26 0.61
CA GLY A 197 24.57 -11.83 1.99
C GLY A 197 23.48 -10.77 2.23
N VAL A 198 22.59 -10.46 1.27
CA VAL A 198 21.42 -9.64 1.59
C VAL A 198 20.52 -10.41 2.56
N ALA A 199 20.44 -9.95 3.80
CA ALA A 199 19.47 -10.44 4.78
C ALA A 199 18.06 -10.21 4.22
N VAL A 200 17.42 -11.28 3.74
CA VAL A 200 16.00 -11.25 3.38
C VAL A 200 15.23 -11.06 4.68
N HIS A 201 14.75 -9.84 4.93
CA HIS A 201 13.87 -9.62 6.08
C HIS A 201 12.66 -10.54 5.94
N PRO A 202 12.29 -11.25 7.03
CA PRO A 202 11.20 -12.20 6.99
C PRO A 202 9.92 -11.48 6.56
N ALA A 203 9.17 -12.12 5.66
CA ALA A 203 7.91 -11.61 5.16
C ALA A 203 6.77 -12.50 5.66
N TRP A 204 5.56 -11.95 5.70
CA TRP A 204 4.36 -12.69 6.10
C TRP A 204 3.18 -12.26 5.24
N GLU A 205 2.20 -13.14 5.09
CA GLU A 205 0.97 -12.84 4.35
C GLU A 205 -0.18 -12.62 5.33
N LEU A 206 -0.96 -11.56 5.13
CA LEU A 206 -2.22 -11.29 5.82
C LEU A 206 -3.36 -11.51 4.84
N MET A 207 -4.31 -12.39 5.18
CA MET A 207 -5.52 -12.53 4.39
C MET A 207 -6.41 -11.30 4.56
N LEU A 208 -6.75 -10.65 3.45
CA LEU A 208 -7.72 -9.57 3.39
C LEU A 208 -9.02 -10.13 2.79
N PRO A 209 -10.01 -10.51 3.62
CA PRO A 209 -11.28 -10.99 3.10
C PRO A 209 -12.09 -9.88 2.43
N ALA A 210 -13.12 -10.27 1.69
CA ALA A 210 -14.10 -9.32 1.18
C ALA A 210 -14.75 -8.53 2.34
N ARG A 211 -15.22 -7.32 2.03
CA ARG A 211 -15.85 -6.38 2.96
C ARG A 211 -15.02 -6.01 4.20
N SER A 212 -13.70 -6.18 4.17
CA SER A 212 -12.83 -5.90 5.31
C SER A 212 -12.09 -4.57 5.19
N LEU A 213 -11.91 -3.87 6.32
CA LEU A 213 -11.12 -2.65 6.42
C LEU A 213 -9.79 -2.96 7.09
N LEU A 214 -8.70 -2.77 6.35
CA LEU A 214 -7.35 -2.74 6.89
C LEU A 214 -6.98 -1.31 7.26
N VAL A 215 -6.41 -1.11 8.44
CA VAL A 215 -5.89 0.18 8.92
C VAL A 215 -4.42 0.01 9.26
N MET A 216 -3.59 0.85 8.65
CA MET A 216 -2.13 0.84 8.83
C MET A 216 -1.71 2.17 9.48
N ARG A 217 -0.97 2.06 10.59
CA ARG A 217 -0.42 3.16 11.39
C ARG A 217 1.00 2.81 11.81
N GLY A 218 1.77 3.80 12.28
CA GLY A 218 3.12 3.55 12.81
C GLY A 218 3.98 2.65 11.91
N ALA A 219 4.51 1.56 12.47
CA ALA A 219 5.44 0.69 11.76
C ALA A 219 4.84 0.05 10.50
N SER A 220 3.59 -0.41 10.51
CA SER A 220 2.99 -1.06 9.35
C SER A 220 2.87 -0.09 8.17
N ARG A 221 2.65 1.21 8.44
CA ARG A 221 2.52 2.26 7.41
C ARG A 221 3.86 2.83 6.95
N TYR A 222 4.85 2.94 7.84
CA TYR A 222 6.14 3.60 7.54
C TYR A 222 7.32 2.65 7.35
N GLY A 223 7.28 1.49 8.00
CA GLY A 223 8.40 0.55 8.09
C GLY A 223 8.23 -0.69 7.23
N TYR A 224 7.01 -1.11 6.92
CA TYR A 224 6.76 -2.31 6.12
C TYR A 224 6.44 -1.95 4.66
N THR A 225 7.11 -2.64 3.74
CA THR A 225 6.58 -2.76 2.38
C THR A 225 5.36 -3.66 2.39
N HIS A 226 4.37 -3.33 1.57
CA HIS A 226 3.17 -4.13 1.38
C HIS A 226 2.91 -4.34 -0.11
N GLY A 227 2.34 -5.50 -0.47
CA GLY A 227 2.07 -5.84 -1.86
C GLY A 227 1.10 -6.99 -2.04
N ILE A 228 0.66 -7.21 -3.28
CA ILE A 228 -0.16 -8.37 -3.67
C ILE A 228 0.57 -9.06 -4.81
N ARG A 229 0.91 -10.34 -4.62
CA ARG A 229 1.62 -11.13 -5.64
C ARG A 229 0.75 -11.33 -6.89
N PRO A 230 1.28 -11.23 -8.11
CA PRO A 230 0.53 -11.46 -9.35
C PRO A 230 0.35 -12.96 -9.61
N ARG A 231 -0.58 -13.60 -8.88
CA ARG A 231 -0.92 -15.03 -9.03
C ARG A 231 -2.41 -15.23 -9.24
N LYS A 232 -2.80 -16.35 -9.88
CA LYS A 232 -4.20 -16.69 -10.19
C LYS A 232 -4.86 -17.54 -9.10
N THR A 233 -4.06 -18.13 -8.22
CA THR A 233 -4.50 -18.99 -7.12
C THR A 233 -3.70 -18.67 -5.87
N ASP A 234 -4.31 -18.88 -4.71
CA ASP A 234 -3.71 -18.82 -3.40
C ASP A 234 -3.89 -20.16 -2.68
N VAL A 235 -3.08 -20.43 -1.66
CA VAL A 235 -3.33 -21.54 -0.71
C VAL A 235 -3.80 -20.90 0.59
N VAL A 236 -5.06 -21.15 0.95
CA VAL A 236 -5.69 -20.64 2.17
C VAL A 236 -6.10 -21.85 3.00
N ASP A 237 -5.58 -21.95 4.23
CA ASP A 237 -5.81 -23.07 5.14
C ASP A 237 -5.59 -24.45 4.48
N GLY A 238 -4.51 -24.57 3.71
CA GLY A 238 -4.14 -25.80 2.99
C GLY A 238 -4.94 -26.07 1.72
N THR A 239 -5.94 -25.25 1.40
CA THR A 239 -6.81 -25.41 0.23
C THR A 239 -6.41 -24.44 -0.88
N THR A 240 -6.32 -24.93 -2.11
CA THR A 240 -6.07 -24.06 -3.28
C THR A 240 -7.36 -23.32 -3.65
N VAL A 241 -7.32 -21.99 -3.58
CA VAL A 241 -8.44 -21.11 -3.93
C VAL A 241 -8.06 -20.31 -5.17
N ARG A 242 -8.97 -20.24 -6.15
CA ARG A 242 -8.79 -19.40 -7.34
C ARG A 242 -9.16 -17.96 -7.03
N ARG A 243 -8.32 -17.02 -7.44
CA ARG A 243 -8.64 -15.59 -7.35
C ARG A 243 -9.75 -15.24 -8.31
N ASP A 244 -10.62 -14.35 -7.84
CA ASP A 244 -11.63 -13.69 -8.65
C ASP A 244 -11.38 -12.17 -8.68
N GLY A 245 -12.27 -11.41 -9.32
CA GLY A 245 -12.23 -9.95 -9.33
C GLY A 245 -12.20 -9.37 -7.92
N ARG A 246 -11.09 -8.71 -7.57
CA ARG A 246 -10.94 -8.00 -6.30
C ARG A 246 -10.98 -6.50 -6.52
N TYR A 247 -11.59 -5.81 -5.58
CA TYR A 247 -11.56 -4.36 -5.51
C TYR A 247 -10.96 -3.89 -4.20
N SER A 248 -10.43 -2.66 -4.20
CA SER A 248 -10.09 -1.98 -2.96
C SER A 248 -10.20 -0.47 -3.05
N ILE A 249 -10.56 0.18 -1.94
CA ILE A 249 -10.46 1.62 -1.76
C ILE A 249 -9.31 1.91 -0.79
N THR A 250 -8.23 2.50 -1.29
CA THR A 250 -7.19 3.09 -0.44
C THR A 250 -7.59 4.52 -0.09
N MET A 251 -7.62 4.85 1.20
CA MET A 251 -8.02 6.17 1.69
C MET A 251 -6.91 6.77 2.55
N ARG A 252 -6.57 8.03 2.29
CA ARG A 252 -5.48 8.75 2.96
C ARG A 252 -5.92 10.19 3.21
N SER A 253 -5.44 10.77 4.30
CA SER A 253 -5.53 12.21 4.52
C SER A 253 -4.27 12.88 4.00
N ILE A 254 -4.41 14.02 3.34
CA ILE A 254 -3.29 14.75 2.76
C ILE A 254 -2.75 15.81 3.71
N ARG A 255 -1.41 15.89 3.82
CA ARG A 255 -0.68 16.99 4.49
C ARG A 255 -0.43 18.12 3.52
N ARG A 256 -0.66 19.37 3.93
CA ARG A 256 -0.57 20.57 3.06
C ARG A 256 0.35 21.64 3.63
N GLY A 257 0.95 22.43 2.75
CA GLY A 257 1.81 23.55 3.13
C GLY A 257 2.89 23.14 4.14
N LYS A 258 2.86 23.77 5.32
CA LYS A 258 3.82 23.52 6.41
C LYS A 258 3.70 22.13 7.05
N GLU A 259 2.62 21.39 6.80
CA GLU A 259 2.47 20.01 7.29
C GLU A 259 3.22 19.00 6.43
N ILE A 260 3.62 19.36 5.20
CA ILE A 260 4.37 18.45 4.31
C ILE A 260 5.71 18.14 4.96
N GLY A 261 5.93 16.85 5.23
CA GLY A 261 7.07 16.39 6.00
C GLY A 261 6.76 15.10 6.75
N CYS A 262 7.76 14.56 7.43
CA CYS A 262 7.60 13.35 8.24
C CYS A 262 8.71 13.25 9.30
N ASP A 263 8.31 12.83 10.49
CA ASP A 263 9.14 12.57 11.67
C ASP A 263 9.09 11.09 12.11
N CYS A 264 8.73 10.19 11.19
CA CYS A 264 8.63 8.76 11.48
C CYS A 264 9.97 8.13 11.93
N LEU A 265 9.87 6.99 12.61
CA LEU A 265 11.01 6.20 13.10
C LEU A 265 11.74 5.40 12.02
N PHE A 266 11.40 5.61 10.74
CA PHE A 266 11.92 4.84 9.60
C PHE A 266 12.61 5.76 8.57
N PRO A 267 13.66 6.50 8.95
CA PRO A 267 14.29 7.50 8.08
C PRO A 267 14.89 6.89 6.81
N GLY A 268 15.31 5.62 6.85
CA GLY A 268 15.88 4.91 5.70
C GLY A 268 14.96 4.86 4.49
N VAL A 269 13.64 4.73 4.71
CA VAL A 269 12.61 4.62 3.69
C VAL A 269 11.63 5.80 3.69
N CYS A 270 11.99 6.90 4.35
CA CYS A 270 11.17 8.09 4.41
C CYS A 270 11.62 9.13 3.38
N ASP A 271 10.77 9.43 2.40
CA ASP A 271 11.09 10.36 1.32
C ASP A 271 11.36 11.79 1.82
N ALA A 272 10.66 12.24 2.86
CA ALA A 272 10.93 13.52 3.53
C ALA A 272 12.33 13.55 4.18
N ARG A 273 12.70 12.49 4.90
CA ARG A 273 14.00 12.43 5.61
C ARG A 273 15.15 12.28 4.63
N VAL A 274 14.99 11.45 3.60
CA VAL A 274 15.98 11.31 2.52
C VAL A 274 16.21 12.64 1.80
N ARG A 275 15.15 13.40 1.51
CA ARG A 275 15.26 14.73 0.90
C ARG A 275 16.02 15.70 1.80
N GLN A 276 15.68 15.76 3.08
CA GLN A 276 16.40 16.60 4.06
C GLN A 276 17.89 16.25 4.16
N GLU A 277 18.23 14.95 4.17
CA GLU A 277 19.61 14.46 4.15
C GLU A 277 20.35 14.90 2.88
N GLN A 278 19.72 14.79 1.71
CA GLN A 278 20.30 15.18 0.42
C GLN A 278 20.56 16.69 0.35
N GLU A 279 19.56 17.51 0.71
CA GLU A 279 19.69 18.96 0.73
C GLU A 279 20.76 19.43 1.72
N ALA A 280 20.88 18.79 2.89
CA ALA A 280 21.93 19.10 3.86
C ALA A 280 23.33 18.79 3.30
N ARG A 281 23.49 17.66 2.59
CA ARG A 281 24.75 17.30 1.93
C ARG A 281 25.11 18.28 0.81
N GLU A 282 24.14 18.76 0.05
CA GLU A 282 24.35 19.76 -0.99
C GLU A 282 24.80 21.10 -0.43
N ARG A 283 24.16 21.56 0.67
CA ARG A 283 24.56 22.78 1.38
C ARG A 283 25.99 22.69 1.92
N LEU A 284 26.36 21.56 2.55
CA LEU A 284 27.73 21.33 3.03
C LEU A 284 28.76 21.42 1.89
N ARG A 285 28.50 20.73 0.77
CA ARG A 285 29.36 20.79 -0.44
C ARG A 285 29.45 22.19 -1.04
N GLN A 286 28.43 23.04 -0.85
CA GLN A 286 28.46 24.41 -1.31
C GLN A 286 29.30 25.29 -0.40
N CYS A 287 29.19 25.13 0.93
CA CYS A 287 30.05 25.82 1.90
C CYS A 287 31.53 25.46 1.71
N GLU A 288 31.87 24.18 1.59
CA GLU A 288 33.25 23.72 1.37
C GLU A 288 33.86 24.33 0.09
N ARG A 289 33.07 24.48 -0.98
CA ARG A 289 33.52 25.11 -2.23
C ARG A 289 33.79 26.60 -2.08
N VAL A 290 33.03 27.30 -1.24
CA VAL A 290 33.21 28.74 -0.97
C VAL A 290 34.44 28.98 -0.08
N GLU A 291 34.76 28.07 0.84
CA GLU A 291 35.93 28.18 1.72
C GLU A 291 37.27 27.89 0.99
N THR A 292 37.23 27.17 -0.13
CA THR A 292 38.41 26.87 -0.96
C THR A 292 38.69 27.88 -2.08
N GLN A 293 37.92 28.97 -2.18
CA GLN A 293 38.12 30.08 -3.13
C GLN A 293 38.62 31.33 -2.41
#